data_AF-A0A662USI6-F1
#
_entry.id   AF-A0A662USI6-F1
#
_cell.length_a   1.000
_cell.length_b   1.000
_cell.length_c   1.000
_cell.angle_alpha   90.00
_cell.angle_beta   90.00
_cell.angle_gamma   90.00
#
_symmetry.space_group_name_H-M   'P 1'
#
loop_
_entity.id
_entity.type
_entity.pdbx_description
1 polymer ?
#
loop_
_entity_poly.entity_id
_entity_poly.type
_entity_poly.pdbx_seq_one_letter_code
_entity_poly.pdbx_strand_id
1 'polypeptide(L)' 'MSIRGRIFKACRKCRALVDRETIECPVCGSKEFSDEWEGVVVIIDPERSGLAKLLNIDKPGKYAIKVL' A
#
# COMPACT_ATOMS: atom_id res chain seq x y z
N MET A 1 8.39 -7.50 17.94
CA MET A 1 6.92 -7.26 17.95
C MET A 1 6.29 -8.29 17.02
N SER A 2 5.43 -9.16 17.54
CA SER A 2 5.05 -10.43 16.89
C SER A 2 4.32 -10.23 15.55
N ILE A 3 4.87 -10.78 14.47
CA ILE A 3 4.47 -10.63 13.05
C ILE A 3 3.14 -11.37 12.74
N ARG A 4 2.45 -11.89 13.76
CA ARG A 4 1.34 -12.85 13.63
C ARG A 4 -0.04 -12.26 13.28
N GLY A 5 -0.15 -10.96 12.97
CA GLY A 5 -1.44 -10.30 12.71
C GLY A 5 -1.56 -9.50 11.42
N ARG A 6 -0.48 -9.30 10.65
CA ARG A 6 -0.56 -8.48 9.43
C ARG A 6 -0.93 -9.34 8.23
N ILE A 7 -2.19 -9.18 7.80
CA ILE A 7 -2.80 -9.82 6.62
C ILE A 7 -2.25 -9.21 5.31
N PHE A 8 -1.72 -7.99 5.37
CA PHE A 8 -1.21 -7.27 4.20
C PHE A 8 0.31 -7.12 4.20
N LYS A 9 0.89 -7.18 3.00
CA LYS A 9 2.25 -6.73 2.70
C LYS A 9 2.20 -5.43 1.88
N ALA A 10 3.21 -4.59 2.01
CA ALA A 10 3.29 -3.32 1.30
C ALA A 10 4.18 -3.42 0.08
N CYS A 11 3.74 -2.92 -1.07
CA CYS A 11 4.61 -2.75 -2.23
C CYS A 11 5.69 -1.71 -1.94
N ARG A 12 6.97 -2.03 -2.14
CA ARG A 12 8.06 -1.09 -1.90
C ARG A 12 8.07 0.09 -2.88
N LYS A 13 7.55 -0.12 -4.09
CA LYS A 13 7.53 0.88 -5.16
C LYS A 13 6.42 1.92 -5.01
N CYS A 14 5.18 1.47 -4.75
CA CYS A 14 4.00 2.35 -4.72
C CYS A 14 3.27 2.38 -3.37
N ARG A 15 3.77 1.66 -2.37
CA ARG A 15 3.22 1.58 -1.00
C ARG A 15 1.83 0.93 -0.89
N ALA A 16 1.29 0.39 -1.98
CA ALA A 16 0.01 -0.32 -1.94
C ALA A 16 0.06 -1.52 -1.00
N LEU A 17 -0.95 -1.66 -0.14
CA LEU A 17 -1.16 -2.81 0.72
C LEU A 17 -1.96 -3.86 -0.03
N VAL A 18 -1.36 -5.04 -0.16
CA VAL A 18 -1.92 -6.18 -0.89
C VAL A 18 -1.93 -7.42 -0.01
N ASP A 19 -2.77 -8.39 -0.34
CA ASP A 19 -2.79 -9.69 0.33
C ASP A 19 -1.45 -10.42 0.15
N ARG A 20 -1.07 -11.25 1.14
CA ARG A 20 0.25 -11.91 1.13
C ARG A 20 0.46 -12.82 -0.07
N GLU A 21 -0.60 -13.42 -0.57
CA GLU A 21 -0.61 -14.27 -1.76
C GLU A 21 -0.43 -13.51 -3.08
N THR A 22 -0.57 -12.18 -3.08
CA THR A 22 -0.41 -11.36 -4.28
C THR A 22 1.03 -11.43 -4.79
N ILE A 23 1.23 -11.99 -5.99
CA ILE A 23 2.56 -12.19 -6.58
C ILE A 23 3.09 -10.91 -7.24
N GLU A 24 2.19 -10.09 -7.78
CA GLU A 24 2.50 -8.86 -8.51
C GLU A 24 1.55 -7.74 -8.08
N CYS A 25 2.10 -6.54 -7.86
CA CYS A 25 1.33 -5.42 -7.36
C CYS A 25 0.32 -4.94 -8.43
N PRO A 26 -1.00 -4.99 -8.17
CA PRO A 26 -2.02 -4.60 -9.15
C PRO A 26 -2.02 -3.10 -9.46
N VAL A 27 -1.34 -2.30 -8.63
CA VAL A 27 -1.23 -0.85 -8.82
C VAL A 27 -0.11 -0.49 -9.80
N CYS A 28 1.08 -1.11 -9.67
CA CYS A 28 2.29 -0.69 -10.39
C CYS A 28 3.11 -1.80 -11.07
N GLY A 29 2.68 -3.06 -11.00
CA GLY A 29 3.35 -4.22 -11.60
C GLY A 29 4.63 -4.68 -10.90
N SER A 30 5.02 -4.07 -9.78
CA SER A 30 6.21 -4.50 -9.02
C SER A 30 5.97 -5.83 -8.30
N LYS A 31 7.02 -6.65 -8.19
CA LYS A 31 7.06 -7.89 -7.39
C LYS A 31 7.82 -7.71 -6.07
N GLU A 32 8.22 -6.48 -5.76
CA GLU A 32 8.98 -6.14 -4.55
C GLU A 32 8.03 -5.67 -3.44
N PHE A 33 8.00 -6.44 -2.36
CA PHE A 33 7.13 -6.22 -1.22
C PHE A 33 7.93 -6.21 0.09
N SER A 34 7.35 -5.57 1.11
CA SER A 34 7.82 -5.61 2.49
C SER A 34 6.70 -6.04 3.43
N ASP A 35 7.01 -6.94 4.35
CA ASP A 35 6.16 -7.27 5.50
C ASP A 35 6.30 -6.25 6.65
N GLU A 36 7.31 -5.38 6.57
CA GLU A 36 7.56 -4.33 7.55
C GLU A 36 7.14 -2.99 6.97
N TRP A 37 5.99 -2.50 7.44
CA TRP A 37 5.41 -1.23 7.04
C TRP A 37 4.65 -0.62 8.21
N GLU A 38 4.31 0.66 8.16
CA GLU A 38 3.64 1.38 9.26
C GLU A 38 2.61 2.36 8.72
N GLY A 39 1.49 2.49 9.46
CA GLY A 39 0.36 3.35 9.09
C GLY A 39 -0.45 2.83 7.90
N VAL A 40 -1.75 3.10 7.90
CA VAL A 40 -2.66 2.78 6.79
C VAL A 40 -3.40 4.03 6.36
N VAL A 41 -3.42 4.29 5.06
CA VAL A 41 -4.31 5.26 4.43
C VAL A 41 -5.21 4.51 3.45
N VAL A 42 -6.50 4.80 3.50
CA VAL A 42 -7.48 4.26 2.55
C VAL A 42 -7.94 5.40 1.65
N ILE A 43 -7.62 5.31 0.37
CA ILE A 43 -8.07 6.26 -0.65
C ILE A 43 -9.31 5.67 -1.31
N ILE A 44 -10.45 6.35 -1.12
CA ILE A 44 -11.74 5.97 -1.71
C ILE A 44 -11.90 6.63 -3.08
N ASP A 45 -11.66 7.94 -3.16
CA ASP A 45 -11.76 8.75 -4.37
C ASP A 45 -10.48 9.59 -4.52
N PRO A 46 -9.56 9.21 -5.43
CA PRO A 46 -8.30 9.91 -5.64
C PRO A 46 -8.48 11.34 -6.16
N GLU A 47 -9.48 11.58 -7.01
CA GLU A 47 -9.69 12.86 -7.69
C GLU A 47 -10.17 13.94 -6.71
N ARG A 48 -10.99 13.53 -5.74
CA ARG A 48 -11.53 14.40 -4.69
C ARG A 48 -10.69 14.46 -3.42
N SER A 49 -9.71 13.56 -3.26
CA SER A 49 -8.88 13.51 -2.05
C SER A 49 -7.64 14.39 -2.17
N GLY A 50 -7.57 15.46 -1.36
CA GLY A 50 -6.35 16.27 -1.23
C GLY A 50 -5.16 15.46 -0.72
N LEU A 51 -5.42 14.46 0.14
CA LEU A 51 -4.38 13.56 0.64
C LEU A 51 -3.85 12.64 -0.47
N ALA A 52 -4.71 12.13 -1.36
CA ALA A 52 -4.28 11.32 -2.49
C ALA A 52 -3.36 12.10 -3.43
N LYS A 53 -3.72 13.37 -3.72
CA LYS A 53 -2.88 14.28 -4.52
C LYS A 53 -1.54 14.55 -3.87
N LEU A 54 -1.52 14.83 -2.56
CA LEU A 54 -0.28 15.04 -1.80
C LEU A 54 0.64 13.81 -1.84
N LEU A 55 0.05 12.61 -1.79
CA LEU A 55 0.79 11.35 -1.81
C LEU A 55 1.05 10.81 -3.22
N ASN A 56 0.64 11.52 -4.27
CA ASN A 56 0.70 11.08 -5.68
C ASN A 56 0.07 9.69 -5.90
N ILE A 57 -1.10 9.46 -5.29
CA ILE A 57 -1.90 8.24 -5.46
C ILE A 57 -3.04 8.54 -6.43
N ASP A 58 -3.04 7.86 -7.58
CA ASP A 58 -4.07 7.97 -8.62
C ASP A 58 -5.11 6.85 -8.59
N LYS A 59 -4.86 5.76 -7.84
CA LYS A 59 -5.77 4.61 -7.75
C LYS A 59 -6.42 4.49 -6.37
N PRO A 60 -7.71 4.12 -6.30
CA PRO A 60 -8.34 3.81 -5.02
C PRO A 60 -7.73 2.54 -4.42
N GLY A 61 -7.60 2.49 -3.10
CA GLY A 61 -7.01 1.35 -2.42
C GLY A 61 -6.46 1.67 -1.03
N LYS A 62 -5.80 0.67 -0.46
CA LYS A 62 -5.11 0.76 0.84
C LYS A 62 -3.62 0.96 0.60
N TYR A 63 -3.02 1.90 1.28
CA TYR A 63 -1.61 2.25 1.14
C TYR A 63 -0.95 2.37 2.51
N ALA A 64 0.30 1.94 2.61
CA ALA A 64 1.14 2.16 3.77
C ALA A 64 1.68 3.60 3.76
N ILE A 65 1.76 4.22 4.93
CA ILE A 65 2.40 5.54 5.06
C ILE A 65 3.92 5.39 4.93
N LYS A 66 4.46 4.36 5.59
CA LYS A 66 5.89 4.04 5.61
C LYS A 66 6.10 2.57 5.28
N VAL A 67 7.11 2.28 4.47
CA VAL A 67 7.53 0.93 4.09
C VAL A 67 9.02 0.81 4.43
N LEU A 68 9.40 -0.27 5.11
CA LEU A 68 10.77 -0.57 5.57
C LEU A 68 11.45 -1.62 4.68
#